data_AF-A0A3M1XQ91-F1
#
_entry.id   AF-A0A3M1XQ91-F1
#
_cell.length_a   1.000
_cell.length_b   1.000
_cell.length_c   1.000
_cell.angle_alpha   90.00
_cell.angle_beta   90.00
_cell.angle_gamma   90.00
#
_symmetry.space_group_name_H-M   'P 1'
#
loop_
_entity.id
_entity.type
_entity.pdbx_description
1 polymer ?
#
loop_
_entity_poly.entity_id
_entity_poly.type
_entity_poly.pdbx_seq_one_letter_code
_entity_poly.pdbx_strand_id
1 'polypeptide(L)'
;MAKSGKAEPDIHQSIHLPVKGEEKFLGAVAHLALFFLPVLVPLAIYLLERNKADFSEFILFQAKQAVLYQILALVAFGEIGLLLWLGSRWLVGDFFTPAFLGLLLLALGYALFAAWQCMQGRDFHYFWLGDLIRELRL
;
A
#
# COMPACT_ATOMS: atom_id res chain seq x y z
N MET A 1 21.82 -17.53 -51.44
CA MET A 1 20.46 -16.99 -51.28
C MET A 1 20.26 -16.66 -49.81
N ALA A 2 20.22 -15.36 -49.47
CA ALA A 2 20.04 -14.89 -48.10
C ALA A 2 18.58 -15.10 -47.66
N LYS A 3 18.36 -15.79 -46.53
CA LYS A 3 17.06 -15.80 -45.86
C LYS A 3 16.92 -14.49 -45.09
N SER A 4 16.08 -13.60 -45.59
CA SER A 4 15.57 -12.43 -44.88
C SER A 4 14.73 -12.92 -43.69
N GLY A 5 15.35 -12.98 -42.52
CA GLY A 5 14.63 -13.06 -41.26
C GLY A 5 14.06 -11.68 -40.94
N LYS A 6 12.78 -11.47 -41.24
CA LYS A 6 12.04 -10.35 -40.66
C LYS A 6 11.99 -10.60 -39.15
N ALA A 7 12.65 -9.73 -38.39
CA ALA A 7 12.49 -9.68 -36.95
C ALA A 7 11.00 -9.40 -36.67
N GLU A 8 10.36 -10.34 -35.96
CA GLU A 8 9.02 -10.17 -35.44
C GLU A 8 9.10 -9.11 -34.33
N PRO A 9 8.33 -8.01 -34.40
CA PRO A 9 8.37 -6.99 -33.37
C PRO A 9 7.90 -7.58 -32.05
N ASP A 10 8.76 -7.47 -31.03
CA ASP A 10 8.51 -7.94 -29.68
C ASP A 10 7.29 -7.21 -29.09
N ILE A 11 6.15 -7.89 -29.12
CA ILE A 11 4.84 -7.43 -28.64
C ILE A 11 4.77 -7.25 -27.11
N HIS A 12 5.86 -7.50 -26.38
CA HIS A 12 5.92 -7.37 -24.92
C HIS A 12 6.63 -6.13 -24.39
N GLN A 13 7.08 -5.20 -25.24
CA GLN A 13 7.36 -3.83 -24.78
C GLN A 13 6.04 -3.06 -24.63
N SER A 14 5.30 -3.36 -23.56
CA SER A 14 4.32 -2.40 -23.04
C SER A 14 5.08 -1.12 -22.72
N ILE A 15 4.91 -0.11 -23.56
CA ILE A 15 5.39 1.24 -23.29
C ILE A 15 4.73 1.65 -21.97
N HIS A 16 5.43 1.50 -20.84
CA HIS A 16 4.96 1.99 -19.56
C HIS A 16 4.89 3.50 -19.70
N LEU A 17 3.70 4.00 -20.04
CA LEU A 17 3.44 5.42 -20.06
C LEU A 17 3.74 5.96 -18.65
N PRO A 18 4.37 7.13 -18.54
CA PRO A 18 4.68 7.71 -17.25
C PRO A 18 3.38 7.88 -16.44
N VAL A 19 3.38 7.41 -15.20
CA VAL A 19 2.26 7.55 -14.27
C VAL A 19 1.86 9.03 -14.17
N LYS A 20 0.57 9.32 -14.40
CA LYS A 20 0.05 10.69 -14.40
C LYS A 20 0.12 11.31 -12.99
N GLY A 21 0.15 12.64 -12.92
CA GLY A 21 0.18 13.36 -11.64
C GLY A 21 -1.00 13.03 -10.72
N GLU A 22 -2.20 12.88 -11.27
CA GLU A 22 -3.40 12.50 -10.52
C GLU A 22 -3.31 11.07 -9.96
N GLU A 23 -2.77 10.12 -10.74
CA GLU A 23 -2.58 8.74 -10.31
C GLU A 23 -1.58 8.64 -9.15
N LYS A 24 -0.48 9.40 -9.23
CA LYS A 24 0.51 9.54 -8.15
C LYS A 24 -0.14 10.07 -6.87
N PHE A 25 -0.96 11.11 -7.01
CA PHE A 25 -1.65 11.73 -5.89
C PHE A 25 -2.66 10.77 -5.24
N LEU A 26 -3.49 10.09 -6.02
CA LEU A 26 -4.45 9.11 -5.50
C LEU A 26 -3.76 7.92 -4.82
N GLY A 27 -2.65 7.42 -5.39
CA GLY A 27 -1.82 6.40 -4.73
C GLY A 27 -1.27 6.88 -3.39
N ALA A 28 -0.78 8.13 -3.31
CA ALA A 28 -0.29 8.70 -2.07
C ALA A 28 -1.41 8.88 -1.02
N VAL A 29 -2.57 9.39 -1.44
CA VAL A 29 -3.75 9.56 -0.58
C VAL A 29 -4.22 8.22 -0.01
N ALA A 30 -4.19 7.16 -0.82
CA ALA A 30 -4.56 5.82 -0.36
C ALA A 30 -3.73 5.39 0.87
N HIS A 31 -2.42 5.63 0.87
CA HIS A 31 -1.55 5.30 2.01
C HIS A 31 -1.68 6.29 3.18
N LEU A 32 -1.78 7.59 2.90
CA LEU A 32 -1.94 8.63 3.92
C LEU A 32 -3.28 8.56 4.66
N ALA A 33 -4.26 7.85 4.11
CA ALA A 33 -5.52 7.58 4.79
C ALA A 33 -5.36 6.96 6.18
N LEU A 34 -4.23 6.25 6.44
CA LEU A 34 -3.92 5.67 7.74
C LEU A 34 -4.02 6.69 8.89
N PHE A 35 -3.74 7.97 8.62
CA PHE A 35 -3.71 9.03 9.64
C PHE A 35 -5.10 9.54 10.05
N PHE A 36 -6.14 9.35 9.23
CA PHE A 36 -7.43 10.03 9.44
C PHE A 36 -8.63 9.11 9.26
N LEU A 37 -8.65 8.32 8.18
CA LEU A 37 -9.77 7.46 7.84
C LEU A 37 -9.26 6.15 7.20
N PRO A 38 -8.56 5.33 8.00
CA PRO A 38 -7.93 4.11 7.51
C PRO A 38 -8.98 3.15 6.94
N VAL A 39 -8.56 2.34 5.98
CA VAL A 39 -9.34 1.34 5.24
C VAL A 39 -10.40 1.95 4.34
N LEU A 40 -11.23 2.86 4.84
CA LEU A 40 -12.37 3.41 4.09
C LEU A 40 -11.93 4.22 2.86
N VAL A 41 -10.93 5.10 3.01
CA VAL A 41 -10.44 5.91 1.88
C VAL A 41 -9.78 5.05 0.80
N PRO A 42 -8.78 4.20 1.09
CA PRO A 42 -8.18 3.38 0.04
C PRO A 42 -9.16 2.35 -0.53
N LEU A 43 -10.12 1.86 0.25
CA LEU A 43 -11.18 1.00 -0.25
C LEU A 43 -12.10 1.77 -1.21
N ALA A 44 -12.51 2.99 -0.85
CA ALA A 44 -13.30 3.83 -1.73
C ALA A 44 -12.57 4.12 -3.04
N ILE A 45 -11.28 4.49 -2.98
CA ILE A 45 -10.43 4.67 -4.17
C ILE A 45 -10.42 3.38 -5.00
N TYR A 46 -10.17 2.23 -4.40
CA TYR A 46 -10.18 0.95 -5.12
C TYR A 46 -11.52 0.67 -5.81
N LEU A 47 -12.64 0.81 -5.09
CA LEU A 47 -13.97 0.49 -5.61
C LEU A 47 -14.43 1.45 -6.70
N LEU A 48 -14.06 2.74 -6.62
CA LEU A 48 -14.40 3.76 -7.60
C LEU A 48 -13.55 3.68 -8.87
N GLU A 49 -12.29 3.27 -8.76
CA GLU A 49 -11.36 3.21 -9.89
C GLU A 49 -11.43 1.89 -10.67
N ARG A 50 -11.73 0.75 -10.01
CA ARG A 50 -11.62 -0.59 -10.61
C ARG A 50 -12.53 -0.87 -11.80
N ASN A 51 -13.60 -0.10 -11.97
CA ASN A 51 -14.61 -0.30 -13.00
C ASN A 51 -14.58 0.79 -14.10
N LYS A 52 -13.63 1.73 -14.05
CA LYS A 52 -13.50 2.75 -15.10
C LYS A 52 -12.99 2.12 -16.39
N ALA A 53 -13.44 2.63 -17.53
CA ALA A 53 -12.98 2.15 -18.84
C ALA A 53 -11.48 2.38 -19.06
N ASP A 54 -10.93 3.42 -18.43
CA ASP A 54 -9.54 3.87 -18.48
C ASP A 54 -8.83 3.72 -17.12
N PHE A 55 -9.15 2.66 -16.37
CA PHE A 55 -8.59 2.43 -15.04
C PHE A 55 -7.04 2.41 -15.06
N SER A 56 -6.43 2.95 -14.00
CA SER A 56 -4.98 2.89 -13.79
C SER A 56 -4.61 1.70 -12.92
N GLU A 57 -3.82 0.77 -13.47
CA GLU A 57 -3.26 -0.36 -12.72
C GLU A 57 -2.46 0.10 -11.50
N PHE A 58 -1.76 1.23 -11.63
CA PHE A 58 -1.02 1.85 -10.54
C PHE A 58 -1.95 2.21 -9.37
N ILE A 59 -3.06 2.93 -9.63
CA ILE A 59 -4.00 3.29 -8.56
C ILE A 59 -4.59 2.04 -7.91
N LEU A 60 -5.03 1.06 -8.70
CA LEU A 60 -5.63 -0.16 -8.16
C LEU A 60 -4.66 -0.94 -7.28
N PHE A 61 -3.41 -1.05 -7.72
CA PHE A 61 -2.38 -1.72 -6.95
C PHE A 61 -2.08 -1.00 -5.64
N GLN A 62 -1.88 0.32 -5.67
CA GLN A 62 -1.60 1.11 -4.47
C GLN A 62 -2.78 1.14 -3.49
N ALA A 63 -4.01 1.26 -4.00
CA ALA A 63 -5.22 1.22 -3.17
C ALA A 63 -5.40 -0.14 -2.47
N LYS A 64 -5.19 -1.27 -3.18
CA LYS A 64 -5.23 -2.61 -2.57
C LYS A 64 -4.15 -2.80 -1.50
N GLN A 65 -2.91 -2.41 -1.81
CA GLN A 65 -1.79 -2.45 -0.86
C GLN A 65 -2.11 -1.65 0.40
N ALA A 66 -2.65 -0.43 0.23
CA ALA A 66 -3.03 0.44 1.34
C ALA A 66 -4.18 -0.14 2.19
N VAL A 67 -5.24 -0.67 1.57
CA VAL A 67 -6.34 -1.34 2.31
C VAL A 67 -5.78 -2.45 3.20
N LEU A 68 -4.99 -3.34 2.62
CA LEU A 68 -4.51 -4.51 3.33
C LEU A 68 -3.53 -4.13 4.45
N TYR A 69 -2.60 -3.22 4.16
CA TYR A 69 -1.69 -2.69 5.17
C TYR A 69 -2.44 -2.02 6.33
N GLN A 70 -3.45 -1.20 6.04
CA GLN A 70 -4.19 -0.47 7.06
C GLN A 70 -5.04 -1.41 7.93
N ILE A 71 -5.65 -2.46 7.36
CA ILE A 71 -6.31 -3.52 8.13
C ILE A 71 -5.31 -4.19 9.07
N LEU A 72 -4.15 -4.60 8.57
CA LEU A 72 -3.13 -5.26 9.39
C LEU A 72 -2.58 -4.34 10.48
N ALA A 73 -2.33 -3.06 10.17
CA ALA A 73 -1.85 -2.08 11.15
C ALA A 73 -2.89 -1.83 12.25
N LEU A 74 -4.17 -1.72 11.90
CA LEU A 74 -5.27 -1.55 12.86
C LEU A 74 -5.41 -2.77 13.78
N VAL A 75 -5.40 -3.98 13.22
CA VAL A 75 -5.52 -5.20 14.03
C VAL A 75 -4.28 -5.41 14.90
N ALA A 76 -3.08 -5.31 14.34
CA ALA A 76 -1.84 -5.60 15.04
C ALA A 76 -1.50 -4.55 16.11
N PHE A 77 -1.58 -3.26 15.78
CA PHE A 77 -1.18 -2.18 16.69
C PHE A 77 -2.37 -1.53 17.40
N GLY A 78 -3.50 -1.41 16.73
CA GLY A 78 -4.71 -0.79 17.27
C GLY A 78 -5.46 -1.69 18.24
N GLU A 79 -5.78 -2.94 17.88
CA GLU A 79 -6.52 -3.85 18.76
C GLU A 79 -5.57 -4.67 19.63
N ILE A 80 -4.77 -5.55 19.03
CA ILE A 80 -3.90 -6.48 19.77
C ILE A 80 -2.84 -5.70 20.56
N GLY A 81 -2.13 -4.78 19.90
CA GLY A 81 -1.08 -3.98 20.52
C GLY A 81 -1.59 -3.13 21.69
N LEU A 82 -2.75 -2.48 21.52
CA LEU A 82 -3.36 -1.68 22.59
C LEU A 82 -3.76 -2.54 23.78
N LEU A 83 -4.38 -3.70 23.56
CA LEU A 83 -4.77 -4.62 24.63
C LEU A 83 -3.55 -5.12 25.41
N LEU A 84 -2.48 -5.52 24.71
CA LEU A 84 -1.24 -5.94 25.33
C LEU A 84 -0.57 -4.80 26.11
N TRP A 85 -0.55 -3.59 25.56
CA TRP A 85 0.01 -2.42 26.24
C TRP A 85 -0.79 -2.07 27.50
N LEU A 86 -2.13 -2.03 27.43
CA LEU A 86 -2.99 -1.81 28.59
C LEU A 86 -2.85 -2.91 29.65
N GLY A 87 -2.79 -4.18 29.23
CA GLY A 87 -2.55 -5.31 30.12
C GLY A 87 -1.18 -5.24 30.81
N SER A 88 -0.16 -4.81 30.07
CA SER A 88 1.20 -4.68 30.60
C SER A 88 1.32 -3.69 31.75
N ARG A 89 0.47 -2.65 31.79
CA ARG A 89 0.45 -1.68 32.89
C ARG A 89 0.20 -2.29 34.25
N TRP A 90 -0.63 -3.32 34.32
CA TRP A 90 -0.92 -4.02 35.57
C TRP A 90 0.25 -4.88 36.05
N LEU A 91 1.11 -5.33 35.15
CA LEU A 91 2.22 -6.25 35.45
C LEU A 91 3.52 -5.50 35.74
N VAL A 92 3.82 -4.48 34.92
CA VAL A 92 5.12 -3.80 34.90
C VAL A 92 5.03 -2.28 34.74
N GLY A 93 3.82 -1.71 34.88
CA GLY A 93 3.60 -0.27 34.70
C GLY A 93 3.88 0.20 33.27
N ASP A 94 4.50 1.37 33.13
CA ASP A 94 4.71 2.03 31.83
C ASP A 94 5.97 1.56 31.07
N PHE A 95 6.64 0.51 31.53
CA PHE A 95 7.91 0.06 30.94
C PHE A 95 7.83 -0.20 29.42
N PHE A 96 6.72 -0.76 28.93
CA PHE A 96 6.52 -1.06 27.51
C PHE A 96 5.95 0.11 26.69
N THR A 97 5.61 1.24 27.31
CA THR A 97 5.05 2.40 26.62
C THR A 97 5.96 2.93 25.49
N PRO A 98 7.28 3.10 25.68
CA PRO A 98 8.16 3.56 24.60
C PRO A 98 8.18 2.60 23.41
N ALA A 99 8.16 1.29 23.67
CA ALA A 99 8.15 0.28 22.61
C ALA A 99 6.85 0.32 21.80
N PHE A 100 5.70 0.41 22.48
CA PHE A 100 4.40 0.54 21.81
C PHE A 100 4.30 1.81 20.96
N LEU A 101 4.73 2.96 21.49
CA LEU A 101 4.77 4.22 20.74
C LEU A 101 5.74 4.14 19.55
N GLY A 102 6.91 3.50 19.73
CA GLY A 102 7.86 3.27 18.65
C GLY A 102 7.27 2.47 17.50
N LEU A 103 6.52 1.40 17.81
CA LEU A 103 5.83 0.59 16.80
C LEU A 103 4.75 1.38 16.04
N LEU A 104 3.96 2.20 16.74
CA LEU A 104 2.99 3.09 16.10
C LEU A 104 3.67 4.08 15.16
N LEU A 105 4.76 4.71 15.60
CA LEU A 105 5.52 5.64 14.77
C LEU A 105 6.13 4.96 13.54
N LEU A 106 6.62 3.72 13.67
CA LEU A 106 7.10 2.94 12.53
C LEU A 106 5.98 2.66 11.53
N ALA A 107 4.79 2.29 11.99
CA ALA A 107 3.65 2.04 11.12
C ALA A 107 3.23 3.30 10.34
N LEU A 108 3.18 4.45 11.02
CA LEU A 108 2.89 5.74 10.40
C LEU A 108 4.01 6.18 9.44
N GLY A 109 5.27 6.02 9.83
CA GLY A 109 6.44 6.33 9.01
C GLY A 109 6.47 5.50 7.72
N TYR A 110 6.05 4.23 7.78
CA TYR A 110 6.02 3.38 6.60
C TYR A 110 4.90 3.77 5.63
N ALA A 111 3.75 4.24 6.13
CA ALA A 111 2.71 4.84 5.28
C ALA A 111 3.16 6.15 4.61
N LEU A 112 3.91 7.01 5.32
CA LEU A 112 4.51 8.20 4.74
C LEU A 112 5.51 7.85 3.64
N PHE A 113 6.34 6.83 3.88
CA PHE A 113 7.31 6.35 2.90
C PHE A 113 6.62 5.78 1.65
N ALA A 114 5.55 5.01 1.83
CA ALA A 114 4.72 4.51 0.74
C ALA A 114 4.12 5.64 -0.10
N ALA A 115 3.56 6.65 0.57
CA ALA A 115 2.99 7.82 -0.08
C ALA A 115 4.05 8.62 -0.85
N TRP A 116 5.23 8.83 -0.26
CA TRP A 116 6.35 9.50 -0.94
C TRP A 116 6.81 8.72 -2.19
N GLN A 117 6.89 7.39 -2.13
CA GLN A 117 7.22 6.59 -3.31
C GLN A 117 6.14 6.67 -4.40
N CYS A 118 4.87 6.73 -4.02
CA CYS A 118 3.78 6.95 -4.97
C CYS A 118 3.90 8.31 -5.66
N MET A 119 4.30 9.36 -4.94
CA MET A 119 4.56 10.68 -5.53
C MET A 119 5.71 10.68 -6.55
N GLN A 120 6.64 9.73 -6.45
CA GLN A 120 7.68 9.53 -7.47
C GLN A 120 7.22 8.69 -8.67
N GLY A 121 5.97 8.19 -8.66
CA GLY A 121 5.45 7.27 -9.67
C GLY A 121 6.08 5.88 -9.61
N ARG A 122 6.64 5.49 -8.45
CA ARG A 122 7.20 4.16 -8.23
C ARG A 122 6.17 3.28 -7.53
N ASP A 123 6.09 2.02 -7.95
CA ASP A 123 5.23 1.06 -7.27
C ASP A 123 5.78 0.73 -5.88
N PHE A 124 5.05 1.18 -4.86
CA PHE A 124 5.34 0.78 -3.50
C PHE A 124 4.84 -0.64 -3.23
N HIS A 125 5.74 -1.47 -2.70
CA HIS A 125 5.44 -2.82 -2.27
C HIS A 125 5.80 -2.96 -0.80
N TYR A 126 4.81 -3.27 0.03
CA TYR A 126 5.05 -3.65 1.40
C TYR A 126 5.76 -5.02 1.42
N PHE A 127 6.98 -5.07 2.00
CA PHE A 127 7.87 -6.24 1.93
C PHE A 127 7.20 -7.54 2.37
N TRP A 128 6.42 -7.51 3.46
CA TRP A 128 5.76 -8.69 4.02
C TRP A 128 4.35 -8.96 3.46
N LEU A 129 3.81 -8.06 2.63
CA LEU A 129 2.46 -8.17 2.06
C LEU A 129 2.48 -8.63 0.60
N GLY A 130 3.66 -8.67 -0.03
CA GLY A 130 3.81 -9.03 -1.44
C GLY A 130 3.32 -10.44 -1.79
N ASP A 131 3.36 -11.37 -0.84
CA ASP A 131 2.88 -12.75 -1.04
C ASP A 131 1.36 -12.82 -0.86
N LEU A 132 0.82 -12.15 0.16
CA LEU A 132 -0.60 -12.14 0.48
C LEU A 132 -1.46 -11.50 -0.63
N ILE A 133 -0.94 -10.48 -1.31
CA ILE A 133 -1.64 -9.79 -2.41
C ILE A 133 -1.67 -10.64 -3.68
N ARG A 134 -0.70 -11.55 -3.88
CA ARG A 134 -0.75 -12.50 -5.02
C ARG A 134 -1.77 -13.61 -4.78
N GLU A 135 -1.99 -13.97 -3.52
CA GLU A 135 -2.90 -15.05 -3.12
C GLU A 135 -4.35 -14.57 -3.06
N LEU A 136 -4.59 -13.34 -2.58
CA LEU A 136 -5.89 -12.68 -2.62
C LEU A 136 -6.16 -12.12 -4.02
N ARG A 137 -6.71 -12.95 -4.91
CA ARG A 137 -7.33 -12.52 -6.18
C ARG A 137 -8.63 -11.71 -5.93
N LEU A 138 -8.52 -10.56 -5.26
CA LEU A 138 -9.60 -9.60 -5.03
C LEU A 138 -9.72 -8.56 -6.15
#